data_AF-A0A0Q9THN8-F1
#
_entry.id   AF-A0A0Q9THN8-F1
#
_cell.length_a   1.000
_cell.length_b   1.000
_cell.length_c   1.000
_cell.angle_alpha   90.00
_cell.angle_beta   90.00
_cell.angle_gamma   90.00
#
_symmetry.space_group_name_H-M   'P 1'
#
loop_
_entity.id
_entity.type
_entity.pdbx_description
1 polymer ?
#
loop_
_entity_poly.entity_id
_entity_poly.type
_entity_poly.pdbx_seq_one_letter_code
_entity_poly.pdbx_strand_id
1 'polypeptide(L)'
;MSRRGAQVTIVGGAVVMAALVVAALGQPVPLLSRPVDPQTFTPLPTITSLPPTSSTPRPSSTATALPFDPSPVLVTLVQIVLVLAALVVLVVLAQLIRSLLRRRPHLELHEEPDFAIPLVPTELLEAARDRLRDLETGEPRNAIVAAWLGLETSAAATGLPRLPAETSTEYTERVIGVWPVDSARLGDLAALYREARFSVHDLGDSHRDRAITDLRVLIADLEHVARRQAAERVASVSAPEEAS
;
A
#
# COMPACT_ATOMS: atom_id res chain seq x y z
N MET A 1 -0.02 -18.26 23.75
CA MET A 1 -0.76 -18.25 22.47
C MET A 1 -0.33 -17.01 21.70
N SER A 2 0.37 -17.21 20.58
CA SER A 2 1.15 -16.15 19.93
C SER A 2 0.24 -15.15 19.22
N ARG A 3 0.54 -13.85 19.37
CA ARG A 3 -0.16 -12.72 18.72
C ARG A 3 -0.26 -12.89 17.19
N ARG A 4 0.62 -13.70 16.59
CA ARG A 4 0.62 -14.11 15.18
C ARG A 4 -0.61 -14.96 14.80
N GLY A 5 -1.08 -15.83 15.69
CA GLY A 5 -2.29 -16.64 15.45
C GLY A 5 -3.57 -15.81 15.45
N ALA A 6 -3.65 -14.77 16.29
CA ALA A 6 -4.77 -13.84 16.31
C ALA A 6 -4.79 -12.92 15.07
N GLN A 7 -3.63 -12.58 14.50
CA GLN A 7 -3.57 -11.74 13.30
C GLN A 7 -4.01 -12.48 12.03
N VAL A 8 -3.69 -13.78 11.92
CA VAL A 8 -4.11 -14.60 10.77
C VAL A 8 -5.63 -14.83 10.77
N THR A 9 -6.25 -15.01 11.95
CA THR A 9 -7.71 -15.13 12.06
C THR A 9 -8.43 -13.82 11.76
N ILE A 10 -7.84 -12.67 12.11
CA ILE A 10 -8.40 -11.34 11.79
C ILE A 10 -8.32 -11.06 10.28
N VAL A 11 -7.20 -11.39 9.63
CA VAL A 11 -7.04 -11.23 8.18
C VAL A 11 -7.98 -12.16 7.42
N GLY A 12 -8.10 -13.42 7.85
CA GLY A 12 -9.07 -14.36 7.28
C GLY A 12 -10.52 -13.88 7.45
N GLY A 13 -10.86 -13.35 8.64
CA GLY A 13 -12.16 -12.77 8.91
C GLY A 13 -12.47 -11.54 8.04
N ALA A 14 -11.50 -10.68 7.80
CA ALA A 14 -11.65 -9.50 6.94
C ALA A 14 -11.88 -9.87 5.46
N VAL A 15 -11.19 -10.90 4.96
CA VAL A 15 -11.38 -11.40 3.59
C VAL A 15 -12.75 -12.06 3.42
N VAL A 16 -13.18 -12.87 4.40
CA VAL A 16 -14.52 -13.49 4.38
C VAL A 16 -15.62 -12.42 4.49
N MET A 17 -15.44 -11.40 5.34
CA MET A 17 -16.38 -10.28 5.46
C MET A 17 -16.43 -9.44 4.19
N ALA A 18 -15.30 -9.15 3.55
CA ALA A 18 -15.26 -8.44 2.28
C ALA A 18 -15.95 -9.25 1.17
N ALA A 19 -15.72 -10.57 1.11
CA ALA A 19 -16.39 -11.46 0.18
C ALA A 19 -17.91 -11.50 0.41
N LEU A 20 -18.36 -11.53 1.67
CA LEU A 20 -19.78 -11.48 2.02
C LEU A 20 -20.42 -10.13 1.66
N VAL A 21 -19.72 -9.01 1.85
CA VAL A 21 -20.20 -7.67 1.47
C VAL A 21 -20.30 -7.54 -0.05
N VAL A 22 -19.32 -8.03 -0.80
CA VAL A 22 -19.38 -8.04 -2.27
C VAL A 22 -20.49 -8.95 -2.77
N ALA A 23 -20.68 -10.12 -2.15
CA ALA A 23 -21.79 -11.02 -2.47
C ALA A 23 -23.16 -10.43 -2.12
N ALA A 24 -23.26 -9.61 -1.07
CA ALA A 24 -24.51 -8.96 -0.67
C ALA A 24 -24.83 -7.70 -1.50
N LEU A 25 -23.82 -7.01 -2.03
CA LEU A 25 -23.98 -5.88 -2.96
C LEU A 25 -24.18 -6.33 -4.41
N GLY A 26 -23.77 -7.55 -4.74
CA GLY A 26 -24.06 -8.19 -6.02
C GLY A 26 -25.55 -8.49 -6.15
N GLN A 27 -26.20 -7.87 -7.14
CA GLN A 27 -27.57 -8.23 -7.53
C GLN A 27 -27.69 -9.75 -7.72
N PRO A 28 -28.81 -10.40 -7.34
CA PRO A 28 -29.00 -11.82 -7.54
C PRO A 28 -28.82 -12.15 -9.01
N VAL A 29 -27.75 -12.86 -9.36
CA VAL A 29 -27.46 -13.27 -10.74
C VAL A 29 -28.52 -14.31 -11.12
N PRO A 30 -29.44 -14.02 -12.05
CA PRO A 30 -30.45 -14.98 -12.45
C PRO A 30 -29.78 -16.02 -13.36
N LEU A 31 -29.26 -17.10 -12.77
CA LEU A 31 -28.56 -18.16 -13.51
C LEU A 31 -29.51 -19.07 -14.32
N LEU A 32 -30.84 -18.91 -14.18
CA LEU A 32 -31.84 -19.61 -15.00
C LEU A 32 -33.00 -18.68 -15.40
N SER A 33 -32.74 -17.77 -16.34
CA SER A 33 -33.80 -17.23 -17.20
C SER A 33 -33.77 -18.02 -18.51
N ARG A 34 -34.50 -19.13 -18.57
CA ARG A 34 -34.79 -19.81 -19.84
C ARG A 34 -35.59 -18.81 -20.68
N PRO A 35 -35.10 -18.36 -21.85
CA PRO A 35 -35.95 -17.62 -22.76
C PRO A 35 -37.02 -18.61 -23.23
N VAL A 36 -38.26 -18.42 -22.76
CA VAL A 36 -39.40 -19.00 -23.46
C VAL A 36 -39.57 -18.12 -24.69
N ASP A 37 -39.00 -18.60 -25.79
CA ASP A 37 -39.23 -18.03 -27.11
C ASP A 37 -40.73 -18.28 -27.44
N PRO A 38 -41.58 -17.24 -27.56
CA PRO A 38 -42.99 -17.44 -27.87
C PRO A 38 -43.21 -17.89 -29.33
N GLN A 39 -42.15 -17.97 -30.13
CA GLN A 39 -42.18 -18.20 -31.58
C GLN A 39 -42.05 -19.67 -32.00
N THR A 40 -41.91 -20.62 -31.06
CA THR A 40 -41.76 -22.05 -31.38
C THR A 40 -42.98 -22.90 -31.00
N PHE A 41 -44.18 -22.34 -31.11
CA PHE A 41 -45.39 -23.15 -31.17
C PHE A 41 -45.63 -23.59 -32.61
N THR A 42 -45.24 -24.81 -32.93
CA THR A 42 -45.83 -25.54 -34.06
C THR A 42 -47.34 -25.64 -33.81
N PRO A 43 -48.22 -25.22 -34.75
CA PRO A 43 -49.64 -25.44 -34.60
C PRO A 43 -49.91 -26.95 -34.64
N LEU A 44 -50.34 -27.53 -33.51
CA LEU A 44 -50.93 -28.87 -33.49
C LEU A 44 -52.24 -28.85 -34.29
N PRO A 45 -52.62 -29.96 -34.96
CA PRO A 45 -53.87 -30.02 -35.70
C PRO A 45 -55.08 -29.88 -34.77
N THR A 46 -56.02 -29.03 -35.16
CA THR A 46 -57.33 -28.88 -34.52
C THR A 46 -58.10 -30.20 -34.54
N ILE A 47 -58.30 -30.82 -33.38
CA ILE A 47 -59.31 -31.88 -33.21
C ILE A 47 -60.56 -31.21 -32.63
N THR A 48 -61.67 -31.34 -33.36
CA THR A 48 -62.98 -30.83 -32.94
C THR A 48 -63.77 -31.90 -32.18
N SER A 49 -64.56 -31.44 -31.20
CA SER A 49 -65.75 -32.06 -30.56
C SER A 49 -65.67 -32.49 -29.07
N LEU A 50 -66.41 -31.69 -28.28
CA LEU A 50 -66.98 -31.72 -26.90
C LEU A 50 -67.62 -33.06 -26.40
N PRO A 51 -67.88 -33.28 -25.08
CA PRO A 51 -68.68 -32.45 -24.13
C PRO A 51 -68.09 -32.21 -22.71
N PRO A 52 -68.69 -31.33 -21.89
CA PRO A 52 -68.07 -30.84 -20.66
C PRO A 52 -68.25 -31.81 -19.48
N THR A 53 -67.14 -32.17 -18.83
CA THR A 53 -67.15 -32.75 -17.48
C THR A 53 -66.76 -31.70 -16.46
N SER A 54 -67.56 -31.67 -15.40
CA SER A 54 -67.58 -30.69 -14.33
C SER A 54 -66.21 -30.49 -13.67
N SER A 55 -65.92 -29.22 -13.42
CA SER A 55 -64.76 -28.69 -12.73
C SER A 55 -64.60 -29.26 -11.31
N THR A 56 -63.37 -29.68 -10.99
CA THR A 56 -62.83 -29.59 -9.64
C THR A 56 -61.71 -28.55 -9.70
N PRO A 57 -61.83 -27.37 -9.06
CA PRO A 57 -60.73 -26.44 -9.01
C PRO A 57 -59.67 -27.00 -8.06
N ARG A 58 -58.61 -27.58 -8.62
CA ARG A 58 -57.35 -27.74 -7.90
C ARG A 58 -56.83 -26.32 -7.64
N PRO A 59 -56.54 -25.93 -6.38
CA PRO A 59 -55.91 -24.64 -6.14
C PRO A 59 -54.53 -24.68 -6.77
N SER A 60 -54.40 -24.01 -7.92
CA SER A 60 -53.11 -23.60 -8.46
C SER A 60 -52.59 -22.55 -7.50
N SER A 61 -51.76 -22.96 -6.55
CA SER A 61 -50.92 -22.05 -5.79
C SER A 61 -49.88 -21.47 -6.75
N THR A 62 -50.29 -20.51 -7.58
CA THR A 62 -49.35 -19.57 -8.18
C THR A 62 -48.82 -18.77 -7.01
N ALA A 63 -47.66 -19.17 -6.48
CA ALA A 63 -46.88 -18.31 -5.62
C ALA A 63 -46.44 -17.13 -6.49
N THR A 64 -47.29 -16.10 -6.55
CA THR A 64 -46.90 -14.79 -7.05
C THR A 64 -45.76 -14.34 -6.15
N ALA A 65 -44.54 -14.38 -6.67
CA ALA A 65 -43.41 -13.74 -6.03
C ALA A 65 -43.75 -12.24 -5.98
N LEU A 66 -44.20 -11.79 -4.81
CA LEU A 66 -44.39 -10.37 -4.53
C LEU A 66 -43.06 -9.67 -4.84
N PRO A 67 -43.05 -8.60 -5.66
CA PRO A 67 -41.87 -7.75 -5.74
C PRO A 67 -41.58 -7.25 -4.33
N PHE A 68 -40.43 -7.64 -3.81
CA PHE A 68 -39.98 -7.24 -2.48
C PHE A 68 -39.64 -5.75 -2.59
N ASP A 69 -40.58 -4.89 -2.22
CA ASP A 69 -40.39 -3.44 -2.21
C ASP A 69 -39.82 -3.07 -0.83
N PRO A 70 -38.49 -2.93 -0.68
CA PRO A 70 -37.92 -2.71 0.64
C PRO A 70 -38.41 -1.35 1.14
N SER A 71 -39.04 -1.34 2.32
CA SER A 71 -39.50 -0.09 2.91
C SER A 71 -38.33 0.93 2.92
N PRO A 72 -38.57 2.20 2.55
CA PRO A 72 -37.50 3.20 2.47
C PRO A 72 -36.76 3.38 3.81
N VAL A 73 -37.43 3.06 4.92
CA VAL A 73 -36.87 3.01 6.27
C VAL A 73 -35.82 1.90 6.41
N LEU A 74 -36.06 0.72 5.84
CA LEU A 74 -35.12 -0.39 5.86
C LEU A 74 -33.88 -0.08 4.99
N VAL A 75 -34.08 0.52 3.81
CA VAL A 75 -32.99 0.93 2.91
C VAL A 75 -32.09 1.97 3.59
N THR A 76 -32.70 3.00 4.21
CA THR A 76 -31.95 4.04 4.94
C THR A 76 -31.22 3.48 6.16
N LEU A 77 -31.84 2.56 6.92
CA LEU A 77 -31.19 1.88 8.05
C LEU A 77 -29.95 1.09 7.59
N VAL A 78 -30.07 0.30 6.51
CA VAL A 78 -28.95 -0.47 5.94
C VAL A 78 -27.84 0.45 5.46
N GLN A 79 -28.18 1.58 4.84
CA GLN A 79 -27.21 2.56 4.37
C GLN A 79 -26.45 3.22 5.53
N ILE A 80 -27.12 3.56 6.63
CA ILE A 80 -26.48 4.08 7.85
C ILE A 80 -25.52 3.05 8.43
N VAL A 81 -25.93 1.77 8.51
CA VAL A 81 -25.08 0.68 9.02
C VAL A 81 -23.84 0.49 8.14
N LEU A 82 -23.98 0.57 6.80
CA LEU A 82 -22.86 0.48 5.87
C LEU A 82 -21.87 1.63 6.02
N VAL A 83 -22.35 2.86 6.16
CA VAL A 83 -21.50 4.04 6.38
C VAL A 83 -20.73 3.90 7.70
N LEU A 84 -21.41 3.46 8.77
CA LEU A 84 -20.77 3.23 10.06
C LEU A 84 -19.71 2.12 9.98
N ALA A 85 -20.01 1.02 9.29
CA ALA A 85 -19.06 -0.07 9.07
C ALA A 85 -17.83 0.40 8.27
N ALA A 86 -18.05 1.18 7.20
CA ALA A 86 -16.96 1.77 6.41
C ALA A 86 -16.07 2.69 7.25
N LEU A 87 -16.68 3.51 8.13
CA LEU A 87 -15.95 4.38 9.04
C LEU A 87 -15.09 3.57 10.02
N VAL A 88 -15.63 2.50 10.60
CA VAL A 88 -14.88 1.61 11.51
C VAL A 88 -13.71 0.96 10.78
N VAL A 89 -13.90 0.47 9.56
CA VAL A 89 -12.82 -0.09 8.74
C VAL A 89 -11.75 0.95 8.47
N LEU A 90 -12.13 2.18 8.11
CA LEU A 90 -11.19 3.29 7.88
C LEU A 90 -10.38 3.62 9.15
N VAL A 91 -11.03 3.66 10.32
CA VAL A 91 -10.37 3.91 11.60
C VAL A 91 -9.41 2.78 11.96
N VAL A 92 -9.81 1.53 11.79
CA VAL A 92 -8.95 0.37 12.02
C VAL A 92 -7.76 0.36 11.07
N LEU A 93 -7.98 0.70 9.80
CA LEU A 93 -6.91 0.80 8.80
C LEU A 93 -5.96 1.96 9.13
N ALA A 94 -6.49 3.13 9.50
CA ALA A 94 -5.69 4.27 9.94
C ALA A 94 -4.90 3.94 11.21
N GLN A 95 -5.48 3.22 12.17
CA GLN A 95 -4.79 2.74 13.36
C GLN A 95 -3.74 1.68 13.04
N LEU A 96 -3.98 0.81 12.06
CA LEU A 96 -3.01 -0.18 11.61
C LEU A 96 -1.84 0.47 10.90
N ILE A 97 -2.10 1.40 9.98
CA ILE A 97 -1.08 2.21 9.31
C ILE A 97 -0.30 2.99 10.37
N ARG A 98 -0.98 3.71 11.27
CA ARG A 98 -0.34 4.44 12.37
C ARG A 98 0.43 3.51 13.31
N SER A 99 -0.04 2.29 13.55
CA SER A 99 0.65 1.28 14.34
C SER A 99 1.86 0.74 13.61
N LEU A 100 1.83 0.54 12.30
CA LEU A 100 3.00 0.13 11.51
C LEU A 100 4.03 1.26 11.45
N LEU A 101 3.58 2.50 11.29
CA LEU A 101 4.43 3.70 11.35
C LEU A 101 4.94 4.02 12.78
N ARG A 102 4.22 3.59 13.83
CA ARG A 102 4.62 3.71 15.26
C ARG A 102 5.31 2.47 15.80
N ARG A 103 5.21 1.33 15.13
CA ARG A 103 6.09 0.16 15.27
C ARG A 103 7.40 0.45 14.55
N ARG A 104 7.89 1.67 14.72
CA ARG A 104 9.29 1.85 15.07
C ARG A 104 9.56 0.76 16.10
N PRO A 105 10.48 -0.19 15.88
CA PRO A 105 11.14 -0.69 17.05
C PRO A 105 11.63 0.59 17.74
N HIS A 106 11.11 0.86 18.93
CA HIS A 106 12.03 1.24 19.97
C HIS A 106 13.07 0.12 19.94
N LEU A 107 14.07 0.27 19.06
CA LEU A 107 15.42 -0.05 19.43
C LEU A 107 15.52 0.66 20.75
N GLU A 108 15.50 -0.13 21.82
CA GLU A 108 16.11 0.26 23.06
C GLU A 108 17.36 0.99 22.61
N LEU A 109 17.32 2.31 22.74
CA LEU A 109 18.53 3.11 22.79
C LEU A 109 19.28 2.43 23.92
N HIS A 110 20.16 1.50 23.58
CA HIS A 110 21.28 1.19 24.42
C HIS A 110 21.93 2.54 24.60
N GLU A 111 21.75 3.06 25.80
CA GLU A 111 22.47 4.20 26.33
C GLU A 111 23.96 3.95 26.02
N GLU A 112 24.50 4.86 25.19
CA GLU A 112 25.85 5.04 24.63
C GLU A 112 26.89 3.91 24.76
N PRO A 113 27.61 3.67 23.66
CA PRO A 113 28.87 4.38 23.56
C PRO A 113 28.84 5.35 22.38
N ASP A 114 29.69 6.36 22.46
CA ASP A 114 30.01 7.35 21.44
C ASP A 114 30.40 6.68 20.10
N PHE A 115 29.42 6.18 19.36
CA PHE A 115 29.60 5.71 18.00
C PHE A 115 29.63 6.95 17.12
N ALA A 116 30.83 7.47 16.90
CA ALA A 116 31.09 8.50 15.92
C ALA A 116 30.35 8.16 14.61
N ILE A 117 29.45 9.06 14.20
CA ILE A 117 28.71 8.94 12.94
C ILE A 117 29.73 8.66 11.83
N PRO A 118 29.59 7.56 11.06
CA PRO A 118 30.52 7.25 9.98
C PRO A 118 30.68 8.46 9.06
N LEU A 119 31.93 8.78 8.71
CA LEU A 119 32.24 9.92 7.85
C LEU A 119 31.41 9.81 6.57
N VAL A 120 30.69 10.87 6.21
CA VAL A 120 30.00 10.93 4.92
C VAL A 120 31.08 11.08 3.84
N PRO A 121 31.30 10.06 2.98
CA PRO A 121 32.34 10.15 1.97
C PRO A 121 31.91 11.13 0.87
N THR A 122 32.85 11.91 0.33
CA THR A 122 32.57 12.85 -0.76
C THR A 122 32.00 12.14 -1.99
N GLU A 123 32.42 10.89 -2.20
CA GLU A 123 31.99 10.01 -3.28
C GLU A 123 30.50 9.66 -3.19
N LEU A 124 29.95 9.52 -1.97
CA LEU A 124 28.51 9.30 -1.77
C LEU A 124 27.72 10.53 -2.23
N LEU A 125 28.22 11.72 -1.91
CA LEU A 125 27.55 12.97 -2.24
C LEU A 125 27.62 13.28 -3.74
N GLU A 126 28.78 13.05 -4.37
CA GLU A 126 28.94 13.17 -5.82
C GLU A 126 28.03 12.21 -6.56
N ALA A 127 28.01 10.94 -6.15
CA ALA A 127 27.13 9.95 -6.76
C ALA A 127 25.64 10.32 -6.58
N ALA A 128 25.23 10.84 -5.41
CA ALA A 128 23.85 11.28 -5.19
C ALA A 128 23.48 12.46 -6.12
N ARG A 129 24.40 13.41 -6.35
CA ARG A 129 24.20 14.50 -7.32
C ARG A 129 24.12 14.00 -8.76
N ASP A 130 24.92 13.01 -9.12
CA ASP A 130 24.82 12.38 -10.45
C ASP A 130 23.46 11.69 -10.63
N ARG A 131 22.96 10.99 -9.60
CA ARG A 131 21.61 10.40 -9.64
C ARG A 131 20.50 11.43 -9.73
N LEU A 132 20.70 12.62 -9.15
CA LEU A 132 19.77 13.72 -9.32
C LEU A 132 19.72 14.19 -10.78
N ARG A 133 20.86 14.25 -11.48
CA ARG A 133 20.89 14.57 -12.92
C ARG A 133 20.23 13.47 -13.76
N ASP A 134 20.50 12.20 -13.44
CA ASP A 134 19.88 11.06 -14.10
C ASP A 134 18.34 11.10 -13.97
N LEU A 135 17.83 11.52 -12.80
CA LEU A 135 16.40 11.73 -12.59
C LEU A 135 15.80 12.82 -13.49
N GLU A 136 16.58 13.80 -13.92
CA GLU A 136 16.09 14.89 -14.79
C GLU A 136 16.05 14.46 -16.27
N THR A 137 16.80 13.42 -16.64
CA THR A 137 16.95 12.97 -18.04
C THR A 137 16.59 11.50 -18.19
N GLY A 138 15.30 11.17 -18.30
CA GLY A 138 14.88 9.80 -18.57
C GLY A 138 13.39 9.52 -18.41
N GLU A 139 12.99 8.28 -18.73
CA GLU A 139 11.67 7.75 -18.40
C GLU A 139 11.51 7.72 -16.88
N PRO A 140 10.43 8.30 -16.29
CA PRO A 140 10.27 8.43 -14.84
C PRO A 140 10.49 7.11 -14.07
N ARG A 141 9.90 6.01 -14.53
CA ARG A 141 10.03 4.70 -13.86
C ARG A 141 11.48 4.25 -13.77
N ASN A 142 12.19 4.23 -14.89
CA ASN A 142 13.58 3.75 -14.94
C ASN A 142 14.51 4.69 -14.20
N ALA A 143 14.26 6.00 -14.27
CA ALA A 143 15.04 7.01 -13.58
C ALA A 143 14.92 6.87 -12.05
N ILE A 144 13.71 6.63 -11.53
CA ILE A 144 13.48 6.37 -10.09
C ILE A 144 14.19 5.09 -9.65
N VAL A 145 14.12 4.02 -10.44
CA VAL A 145 14.83 2.76 -10.14
C VAL A 145 16.33 2.96 -10.11
N ALA A 146 16.89 3.64 -11.12
CA ALA A 146 18.31 3.92 -11.22
C ALA A 146 18.82 4.81 -10.07
N ALA A 147 18.04 5.83 -9.68
CA ALA A 147 18.38 6.70 -8.58
C ALA A 147 18.44 5.95 -7.24
N TRP A 148 17.44 5.11 -6.95
CA TRP A 148 17.43 4.28 -5.74
C TRP A 148 18.62 3.30 -5.70
N LEU A 149 18.83 2.53 -6.78
CA LEU A 149 19.93 1.57 -6.84
C LEU A 149 21.31 2.26 -6.79
N GLY A 150 21.40 3.45 -7.36
CA GLY A 150 22.56 4.32 -7.27
C GLY A 150 22.87 4.70 -5.83
N LEU A 151 21.86 5.21 -5.10
CA LEU A 151 21.98 5.56 -3.69
C LEU A 151 22.39 4.35 -2.85
N GLU A 152 21.78 3.18 -3.07
CA GLU A 152 22.11 1.93 -2.39
C GLU A 152 23.56 1.50 -2.66
N THR A 153 24.02 1.62 -3.91
CA THR A 153 25.41 1.32 -4.29
C THR A 153 26.39 2.27 -3.61
N SER A 154 26.07 3.56 -3.58
CA SER A 154 26.91 4.57 -2.95
C SER A 154 26.98 4.38 -1.44
N ALA A 155 25.85 4.09 -0.78
CA ALA A 155 25.82 3.75 0.64
C ALA A 155 26.53 2.42 0.94
N ALA A 156 26.48 1.45 0.02
CA ALA A 156 27.28 0.22 0.14
C ALA A 156 28.78 0.51 0.13
N ALA A 157 29.24 1.45 -0.70
CA ALA A 157 30.64 1.86 -0.77
C ALA A 157 31.16 2.50 0.53
N THR A 158 30.26 3.01 1.38
CA THR A 158 30.62 3.55 2.70
C THR A 158 30.56 2.51 3.83
N GLY A 159 30.35 1.24 3.51
CA GLY A 159 30.24 0.16 4.49
C GLY A 159 28.81 -0.15 4.95
N LEU A 160 27.77 0.38 4.27
CA LEU A 160 26.37 0.01 4.52
C LEU A 160 25.76 -0.76 3.33
N PRO A 161 26.29 -1.93 2.97
CA PRO A 161 25.70 -2.76 1.92
C PRO A 161 24.35 -3.30 2.38
N ARG A 162 23.40 -3.46 1.46
CA ARG A 162 22.14 -4.15 1.73
C ARG A 162 22.38 -5.65 1.93
N LEU A 163 21.75 -6.26 2.93
CA LEU A 163 21.85 -7.70 3.16
C LEU A 163 20.99 -8.47 2.14
N PRO A 164 21.35 -9.72 1.79
CA PRO A 164 20.65 -10.48 0.74
C PRO A 164 19.14 -10.68 0.97
N ALA A 165 18.72 -10.80 2.24
CA ALA A 165 17.33 -10.99 2.63
C ALA A 165 16.65 -9.69 3.12
N GLU A 166 17.38 -8.59 3.19
CA GLU A 166 16.87 -7.31 3.69
C GLU A 166 15.97 -6.67 2.63
N THR A 167 14.79 -6.24 3.04
CA THR A 167 13.86 -5.51 2.18
C THR A 167 14.31 -4.05 2.03
N SER A 168 13.86 -3.35 0.98
CA SER A 168 14.21 -1.92 0.81
C SER A 168 13.77 -1.06 1.99
N THR A 169 12.68 -1.42 2.68
CA THR A 169 12.23 -0.71 3.89
C THR A 169 13.18 -0.94 5.06
N GLU A 170 13.57 -2.19 5.32
CA GLU A 170 14.52 -2.53 6.39
C GLU A 170 15.89 -1.88 6.13
N TYR A 171 16.32 -1.84 4.86
CA TYR A 171 17.52 -1.11 4.45
C TYR A 171 17.44 0.38 4.79
N THR A 172 16.34 1.04 4.41
CA THR A 172 16.09 2.46 4.74
C THR A 172 16.16 2.71 6.24
N GLU A 173 15.48 1.89 7.05
CA GLU A 173 15.46 2.03 8.51
C GLU A 173 16.87 1.93 9.11
N ARG A 174 17.69 1.00 8.60
CA ARG A 174 19.08 0.86 9.02
C ARG A 174 19.95 2.05 8.61
N VAL A 175 19.80 2.56 7.39
CA VAL A 175 20.58 3.71 6.89
C VAL A 175 20.27 4.99 7.69
N ILE A 176 18.99 5.23 8.00
CA ILE A 176 18.56 6.38 8.85
C ILE A 176 19.15 6.26 10.27
N GLY A 177 19.34 5.03 10.76
CA GLY A 177 20.01 4.79 12.04
C GLY A 177 21.48 5.19 12.05
N VAL A 178 22.10 5.39 10.89
CA VAL A 178 23.54 5.70 10.77
C VAL A 178 23.80 7.17 10.41
N TRP A 179 23.04 7.75 9.48
CA TRP A 179 23.14 9.19 9.18
C TRP A 179 21.82 9.90 9.45
N PRO A 180 21.86 11.10 10.06
CA PRO A 180 20.67 11.89 10.32
C PRO A 180 20.18 12.56 9.02
N VAL A 181 19.43 11.81 8.22
CA VAL A 181 18.73 12.26 7.01
C VAL A 181 17.21 12.26 7.24
N ASP A 182 16.48 13.05 6.47
CA ASP A 182 15.02 13.11 6.57
C ASP A 182 14.37 11.73 6.25
N SER A 183 13.91 11.08 7.32
CA SER A 183 13.26 9.76 7.26
C SER A 183 12.02 9.71 6.37
N ALA A 184 11.26 10.81 6.26
CA ALA A 184 10.08 10.84 5.41
C ALA A 184 10.49 10.83 3.93
N ARG A 185 11.49 11.64 3.57
CA ARG A 185 12.00 11.75 2.19
C ARG A 185 12.64 10.47 1.70
N LEU A 186 13.45 9.83 2.55
CA LEU A 186 14.05 8.54 2.19
C LEU A 186 12.98 7.43 2.09
N GLY A 187 11.97 7.47 2.96
CA GLY A 187 10.83 6.55 2.92
C GLY A 187 9.97 6.71 1.65
N ASP A 188 9.69 7.95 1.26
CA ASP A 188 8.93 8.28 0.06
C ASP A 188 9.68 7.85 -1.21
N LEU A 189 10.99 8.11 -1.29
CA LEU A 189 11.83 7.63 -2.39
C LEU A 189 11.85 6.09 -2.47
N ALA A 190 11.95 5.40 -1.32
CA ALA A 190 11.88 3.95 -1.26
C ALA A 190 10.50 3.40 -1.69
N ALA A 191 9.42 4.14 -1.40
CA ALA A 191 8.08 3.79 -1.84
C ALA A 191 7.94 3.91 -3.36
N LEU A 192 8.41 5.03 -3.94
CA LEU A 192 8.45 5.23 -5.40
C LEU A 192 9.27 4.15 -6.10
N TYR A 193 10.40 3.74 -5.52
CA TYR A 193 11.19 2.61 -6.03
C TYR A 193 10.38 1.30 -6.05
N ARG A 194 9.73 0.95 -4.94
CA ARG A 194 8.94 -0.29 -4.86
C ARG A 194 7.77 -0.28 -5.84
N GLU A 195 7.10 0.86 -5.99
CA GLU A 195 6.05 1.04 -6.98
C GLU A 195 6.60 0.89 -8.41
N ALA A 196 7.73 1.51 -8.72
CA ALA A 196 8.38 1.38 -10.02
C ALA A 196 8.82 -0.06 -10.35
N ARG A 197 9.24 -0.83 -9.34
CA ARG A 197 9.81 -2.17 -9.51
C ARG A 197 8.77 -3.29 -9.52
N PHE A 198 7.74 -3.17 -8.69
CA PHE A 198 6.82 -4.28 -8.37
C PHE A 198 5.36 -3.98 -8.68
N SER A 199 5.04 -2.79 -9.19
CA SER A 199 3.69 -2.39 -9.53
C SER A 199 3.54 -2.06 -11.03
N VAL A 200 2.33 -2.30 -11.53
CA VAL A 200 1.89 -2.01 -12.91
C VAL A 200 1.32 -0.59 -13.05
N HIS A 201 1.21 0.17 -11.96
CA HIS A 201 0.73 1.56 -11.98
C HIS A 201 1.68 2.44 -12.78
N ASP A 202 1.13 3.33 -13.62
CA ASP A 202 1.92 4.22 -14.46
C ASP A 202 2.57 5.34 -13.64
N LEU A 203 3.87 5.56 -13.85
CA LEU A 203 4.67 6.56 -13.14
C LEU A 203 4.96 7.70 -14.11
N GLY A 204 4.17 8.78 -14.00
CA GLY A 204 4.37 10.00 -14.79
C GLY A 204 5.33 10.99 -14.16
N ASP A 205 5.46 12.15 -14.81
CA ASP A 205 6.37 13.24 -14.42
C ASP A 205 6.17 13.73 -12.97
N SER A 206 4.94 13.71 -12.45
CA SER A 206 4.67 14.09 -11.06
C SER A 206 5.32 13.17 -10.02
N HIS A 207 5.60 11.91 -10.36
CA HIS A 207 6.35 10.99 -9.51
C HIS A 207 7.85 11.29 -9.57
N ARG A 208 8.35 11.64 -10.76
CA ARG A 208 9.73 12.06 -10.97
C ARG A 208 10.02 13.35 -10.22
N ASP A 209 9.14 14.34 -10.28
CA ASP A 209 9.30 15.62 -9.56
C ASP A 209 9.33 15.42 -8.04
N ARG A 210 8.52 14.49 -7.53
CA ARG A 210 8.58 14.08 -6.11
C ARG A 210 9.92 13.43 -5.78
N ALA A 211 10.36 12.44 -6.56
CA ALA A 211 11.66 11.78 -6.35
C ALA A 211 12.84 12.78 -6.40
N ILE A 212 12.81 13.74 -7.33
CA ILE A 212 13.79 14.83 -7.45
C ILE A 212 13.77 15.69 -6.19
N THR A 213 12.58 16.07 -5.71
CA THR A 213 12.44 16.88 -4.49
C THR A 213 12.99 16.15 -3.28
N ASP A 214 12.64 14.88 -3.12
CA ASP A 214 13.08 14.06 -1.99
C ASP A 214 14.59 13.85 -2.03
N LEU A 215 15.17 13.53 -3.20
CA LEU A 215 16.61 13.35 -3.33
C LEU A 215 17.39 14.66 -3.07
N ARG A 216 16.87 15.82 -3.48
CA ARG A 216 17.50 17.12 -3.18
C ARG A 216 17.57 17.38 -1.67
N VAL A 217 16.51 17.06 -0.93
CA VAL A 217 16.51 17.21 0.53
C VAL A 217 17.54 16.27 1.15
N LEU A 218 17.59 15.00 0.72
CA LEU A 218 18.56 14.03 1.23
C LEU A 218 20.02 14.45 0.96
N ILE A 219 20.30 15.00 -0.23
CA ILE A 219 21.62 15.55 -0.55
C ILE A 219 21.99 16.71 0.40
N ALA A 220 21.04 17.63 0.65
CA ALA A 220 21.27 18.76 1.55
C ALA A 220 21.52 18.32 3.01
N ASP A 221 20.82 17.28 3.47
CA ASP A 221 21.03 16.69 4.79
C ASP A 221 22.45 16.08 4.90
N LEU A 222 22.85 15.29 3.90
CA LEU A 222 24.20 14.71 3.84
C LEU A 222 25.29 15.80 3.80
N GLU A 223 25.08 16.90 3.08
CA GLU A 223 25.97 18.07 3.09
C GLU A 223 26.06 18.75 4.45
N HIS A 224 24.95 18.83 5.18
CA HIS A 224 24.94 19.37 6.52
C HIS A 224 25.77 18.49 7.47
N VAL A 225 25.60 17.17 7.39
CA VAL A 225 26.36 16.20 8.19
C VAL A 225 27.85 16.28 7.87
N ALA A 226 28.23 16.27 6.60
CA ALA A 226 29.62 16.36 6.17
C ALA A 226 30.31 17.64 6.67
N ARG A 227 29.62 18.80 6.62
CA ARG A 227 30.14 20.07 7.14
C ARG A 227 30.36 20.05 8.65
N ARG A 228 29.43 19.45 9.40
CA ARG A 228 29.56 19.28 10.85
C ARG A 228 30.78 18.41 11.19
N GLN A 229 30.91 17.27 10.53
CA GLN A 229 32.06 16.36 10.72
C GLN A 229 33.39 17.05 10.41
N ALA A 230 33.45 17.88 9.36
CA ALA A 230 34.64 18.64 9.02
C ALA A 230 35.00 19.68 10.10
N ALA A 231 34.00 20.39 10.64
CA ALA A 231 34.20 21.37 11.71
C ALA A 231 34.68 20.71 13.01
N GLU A 232 34.09 19.57 13.38
CA GLU A 232 34.47 18.77 14.55
C GLU A 232 35.91 18.25 14.42
N ARG A 233 36.32 17.80 13.22
CA ARG A 233 37.72 17.41 12.96
C ARG A 233 38.72 18.57 13.07
N VAL A 234 38.37 19.75 12.56
CA VAL A 234 39.24 20.93 12.68
C VAL A 234 39.36 21.34 14.15
N ALA A 235 38.27 21.29 14.91
CA ALA A 235 38.28 21.55 16.34
C ALA A 235 39.13 20.53 17.13
N SER A 236 39.02 19.24 16.81
CA SER A 236 39.82 18.19 17.47
C SER A 236 41.31 18.29 17.18
N VAL A 237 41.70 18.74 15.98
CA VAL A 237 43.11 18.99 15.62
C VAL A 237 43.65 20.27 16.25
N SER A 238 42.79 21.24 16.52
CA SER A 238 43.17 22.55 17.09
C SER A 238 43.13 22.59 18.62
N ALA A 239 42.58 21.57 19.27
CA ALA A 239 42.62 21.41 20.73
C ALA A 239 44.06 21.02 21.13
N PRO A 240 44.82 21.90 21.79
CA PRO A 240 46.19 21.61 22.16
C PRO A 240 46.23 20.48 23.20
N GLU A 241 47.30 19.69 23.12
CA GLU A 241 47.77 18.70 24.10
C GLU A 241 48.14 19.37 25.44
N GLU A 242 47.22 20.14 26.04
CA GLU A 242 47.39 20.70 27.39
C GLU A 242 47.03 19.64 28.44
N ALA A 243 47.83 18.58 28.53
CA ALA A 243 48.10 17.82 29.75
C ALA A 243 48.97 16.58 29.45
N SER A 244 50.28 16.75 29.40
CA SER A 244 51.20 15.84 30.10
C SER A 244 52.58 16.46 30.31
#